data_AF-A0A7Y0S8K5-F1
#
_entry.id   AF-A0A7Y0S8K5-F1
#
_cell.length_a   1.000
_cell.length_b   1.000
_cell.length_c   1.000
_cell.angle_alpha   90.00
_cell.angle_beta   90.00
_cell.angle_gamma   90.00
#
_symmetry.space_group_name_H-M   'P 1'
#
loop_
_entity.id
_entity.type
_entity.pdbx_description
1 polymer ?
#
loop_
_entity_poly.entity_id
_entity_poly.type
_entity_poly.pdbx_seq_one_letter_code
_entity_poly.pdbx_strand_id
1 'polypeptide(L)'
;DGKLILFDYTNNNTIEYPLCKKPCLLVSISEYSRLFREPPPESQDRSNWIKYAFYRYNNELKSLIILSFVVSILGALQPFFIMSVYNFALTSSSQATLYWLTLFAVIVGFSEYFFKKMRVNI
;
A
#
# COMPACT_ATOMS: atom_id res chain seq x y z
N ASP A 1 -19.74 8.33 38.01
CA ASP A 1 -18.66 7.38 38.33
C ASP A 1 -17.81 7.05 37.10
N GLY A 2 -16.95 7.98 36.69
CA GLY A 2 -16.10 7.82 35.51
C GLY A 2 -14.72 7.32 35.90
N LYS A 3 -14.33 6.13 35.44
CA LYS A 3 -12.97 5.61 35.56
C LYS A 3 -12.25 5.79 34.22
N LEU A 4 -11.03 6.32 34.24
CA LEU A 4 -10.14 6.36 33.08
C LEU A 4 -9.39 5.03 33.00
N ILE A 5 -9.44 4.39 31.84
CA ILE A 5 -8.65 3.21 31.55
C ILE A 5 -7.35 3.68 30.89
N LEU A 6 -6.26 3.61 31.63
CA LEU A 6 -4.91 3.94 31.15
C LEU A 6 -4.16 2.65 30.84
N PHE A 7 -3.31 2.67 29.83
CA PHE A 7 -2.50 1.51 29.45
C PHE A 7 -1.02 1.84 29.66
N ASP A 8 -0.34 1.04 30.50
CA ASP A 8 1.08 1.17 30.78
C ASP A 8 1.90 0.41 29.73
N TYR A 9 2.67 1.14 28.93
CA TYR A 9 3.51 0.57 27.86
C TYR A 9 4.70 -0.23 28.33
N THR A 10 5.24 0.12 29.51
CA THR A 10 6.43 -0.51 30.06
C THR A 10 6.10 -1.90 30.61
N ASN A 11 4.95 -2.01 31.26
CA ASN A 11 4.54 -3.23 31.97
C ASN A 11 3.43 -4.01 31.26
N ASN A 12 2.95 -3.53 30.10
CA ASN A 12 1.90 -4.14 29.28
C ASN A 12 0.60 -4.45 30.07
N ASN A 13 0.23 -3.54 30.97
CA ASN A 13 -0.91 -3.70 31.88
C ASN A 13 -1.90 -2.54 31.76
N THR A 14 -3.16 -2.83 32.04
CA THR A 14 -4.23 -1.84 32.07
C THR A 14 -4.45 -1.36 33.50
N ILE A 15 -4.43 -0.04 33.70
CA ILE A 15 -4.57 0.60 35.01
C ILE A 15 -5.87 1.42 35.00
N GLU A 16 -6.74 1.18 35.97
CA GLU A 16 -7.91 2.03 36.21
C GLU A 16 -7.49 3.23 37.06
N TYR A 17 -7.68 4.43 36.54
CA TYR A 17 -7.38 5.68 37.24
C TYR A 17 -8.67 6.48 37.46
N PRO A 18 -8.91 7.05 38.67
CA PRO A 18 -10.09 7.88 38.90
C PRO A 18 -10.02 9.16 38.07
N LEU A 19 -11.15 9.58 37.47
CA LEU A 19 -11.20 10.84 36.71
C LEU A 19 -10.77 12.00 37.60
N CYS A 20 -9.62 12.59 37.32
CA CYS A 20 -9.11 13.76 38.02
C CYS A 20 -9.23 14.98 37.11
N LYS A 21 -9.71 16.13 37.61
CA LYS A 21 -9.85 17.39 36.86
C LYS A 21 -8.51 18.10 36.56
N LYS A 22 -7.40 17.37 36.57
CA LYS A 22 -6.06 17.91 36.32
C LYS A 22 -5.78 17.88 34.81
N PRO A 23 -5.13 18.90 34.24
CA PRO A 23 -4.72 18.88 32.84
C PRO A 23 -3.65 17.79 32.64
N CYS A 24 -3.92 16.84 31.74
CA CYS A 24 -3.03 15.73 31.41
C CYS A 24 -2.62 15.81 29.94
N LEU A 25 -1.40 15.40 29.62
CA LEU A 25 -0.97 15.19 28.23
C LEU A 25 -1.44 13.81 27.76
N LEU A 26 -2.34 13.79 26.79
CA LEU A 26 -2.77 12.56 26.12
C LEU A 26 -1.71 12.17 25.09
N VAL A 27 -0.92 11.15 25.40
CA VAL A 27 -0.01 10.53 24.42
C VAL A 27 -0.75 9.37 23.77
N SER A 28 -1.42 9.62 22.64
CA SER A 28 -2.02 8.56 21.85
C SER A 28 -0.99 7.96 20.90
N ILE A 29 -0.97 6.64 20.81
CA ILE A 29 -0.13 5.89 19.88
C ILE A 29 -0.71 6.00 18.48
N SER A 30 0.13 6.10 17.45
CA SER A 30 -0.32 6.05 16.06
C SER A 30 -0.83 4.66 15.69
N GLU A 31 -1.74 4.55 14.70
CA GLU A 31 -2.21 3.25 14.19
C GLU A 31 -1.05 2.33 13.81
N TYR A 32 0.01 2.89 13.21
CA TYR A 32 1.26 2.19 12.88
C TYR A 32 1.88 1.43 14.05
N SER A 33 1.88 2.00 15.25
CA SER A 33 2.48 1.35 16.43
C SER A 33 1.54 0.35 17.12
N ARG A 34 0.27 0.27 16.70
CA ARG A 34 -0.62 -0.86 17.04
C ARG A 34 -0.33 -2.09 16.15
N LEU A 35 0.28 -1.92 14.98
CA LEU A 35 0.66 -3.03 14.08
C LEU A 35 1.81 -3.93 14.59
N PHE A 36 2.47 -3.60 15.71
CA PHE A 36 3.60 -4.37 16.25
C PHE A 36 3.32 -5.06 17.60
N ARG A 37 2.06 -5.06 18.09
CA ARG A 37 1.73 -5.45 19.48
C ARG A 37 1.01 -6.77 19.70
N GLU A 38 0.64 -7.51 18.66
CA GLU A 38 0.13 -8.87 18.89
C GLU A 38 1.31 -9.77 19.22
N PRO A 39 1.29 -10.47 20.38
CA PRO A 39 2.37 -11.38 20.72
C PRO A 39 2.49 -12.42 19.61
N PRO A 40 3.72 -12.76 19.18
CA PRO A 40 3.90 -13.80 18.19
C PRO A 40 3.19 -15.08 18.69
N PRO A 41 2.47 -15.80 17.82
CA PRO A 41 1.81 -17.04 18.23
C PRO A 41 2.84 -17.98 18.88
N GLU A 42 2.45 -18.66 19.96
CA GLU A 42 3.27 -19.66 20.68
C GLU A 42 3.52 -20.93 19.85
N SER A 43 3.83 -20.81 18.55
CA SER A 43 4.28 -21.94 17.74
C SER A 43 5.80 -21.96 17.72
N GLN A 44 6.33 -22.94 18.45
CA GLN A 44 7.71 -23.29 18.74
C GLN A 44 8.58 -23.66 17.50
N ASP A 45 8.23 -23.21 16.30
CA ASP A 45 8.97 -23.43 15.05
C ASP A 45 9.72 -22.18 14.61
N ARG A 46 10.97 -22.06 15.06
CA ARG A 46 11.89 -20.97 14.66
C ARG A 46 12.20 -20.97 13.16
N SER A 47 11.84 -21.98 12.38
CA SER A 47 12.08 -22.02 10.93
C SER A 47 11.02 -21.26 10.12
N ASN A 48 9.79 -21.17 10.62
CA ASN A 48 8.65 -20.56 9.92
C ASN A 48 8.38 -19.10 10.33
N TRP A 49 9.27 -18.47 11.08
CA TRP A 49 9.12 -17.10 11.58
C TRP A 49 8.82 -16.07 10.48
N ILE A 50 9.39 -16.21 9.28
CA ILE A 50 9.11 -15.35 8.12
C ILE A 50 7.63 -15.44 7.73
N LYS A 51 7.10 -16.66 7.66
CA LYS A 51 5.69 -16.89 7.35
C LYS A 51 4.80 -16.18 8.37
N TYR A 52 5.13 -16.25 9.66
CA TYR A 52 4.37 -15.60 10.73
C TYR A 52 4.50 -14.07 10.72
N ALA A 53 5.70 -13.53 10.45
CA ALA A 53 5.93 -12.09 10.34
C ALA A 53 5.12 -11.46 9.20
N PHE A 54 4.96 -12.18 8.09
CA PHE A 54 4.22 -11.69 6.92
C PHE A 54 2.76 -12.18 6.84
N TYR A 55 2.35 -13.12 7.68
CA TYR A 55 0.97 -13.65 7.70
C TYR A 55 -0.06 -12.55 7.95
N ARG A 56 0.25 -11.64 8.87
CA ARG A 56 -0.60 -10.50 9.24
C ARG A 56 -0.79 -9.52 8.08
N TYR A 57 0.25 -9.36 7.25
CA TYR A 57 0.28 -8.46 6.10
C TYR A 57 -0.08 -9.15 4.79
N ASN A 58 -0.57 -10.39 4.82
CA ASN A 58 -0.76 -11.18 3.60
C ASN A 58 -1.73 -10.49 2.61
N ASN A 59 -2.76 -9.81 3.11
CA ASN A 59 -3.68 -9.03 2.26
C ASN A 59 -3.00 -7.79 1.67
N GLU A 60 -2.24 -7.06 2.47
CA GLU A 60 -1.49 -5.86 2.02
C GLU A 60 -0.41 -6.25 1.01
N LEU A 61 0.39 -7.28 1.30
CA LEU A 61 1.39 -7.83 0.40
C LEU A 61 0.76 -8.32 -0.90
N LYS A 62 -0.35 -9.07 -0.84
CA LYS A 62 -1.08 -9.50 -2.05
C LYS A 62 -1.52 -8.30 -2.88
N SER A 63 -2.03 -7.25 -2.24
CA SER A 63 -2.45 -6.02 -2.92
C SER A 63 -1.24 -5.30 -3.55
N LEU A 64 -0.13 -5.17 -2.85
CA LEU A 64 1.12 -4.55 -3.32
C LEU A 64 1.73 -5.32 -4.49
N ILE A 65 1.71 -6.65 -4.45
CA ILE A 65 2.21 -7.52 -5.52
C ILE A 65 1.35 -7.34 -6.78
N ILE A 66 0.02 -7.40 -6.64
CA ILE A 66 -0.90 -7.21 -7.78
C ILE A 66 -0.72 -5.82 -8.38
N LEU A 67 -0.64 -4.78 -7.54
CA LEU A 67 -0.46 -3.41 -7.97
C LEU A 67 0.89 -3.22 -8.69
N SER A 68 1.96 -3.82 -8.17
CA SER A 68 3.29 -3.78 -8.78
C SER A 68 3.33 -4.53 -10.12
N PHE A 69 2.60 -5.64 -10.23
CA PHE A 69 2.45 -6.40 -11.46
C PHE A 69 1.71 -5.58 -12.54
N VAL A 70 0.60 -4.95 -12.18
CA VAL A 70 -0.17 -4.09 -13.10
C VAL A 70 0.68 -2.91 -13.59
N VAL A 71 1.38 -2.22 -12.69
CA VAL A 71 2.28 -1.11 -13.06
C VAL A 71 3.38 -1.59 -14.02
N SER A 72 3.94 -2.78 -13.78
CA SER A 72 4.96 -3.36 -14.65
C SER A 72 4.41 -3.66 -16.06
N ILE A 73 3.18 -4.17 -16.16
CA ILE A 73 2.51 -4.39 -17.46
C ILE A 73 2.29 -3.06 -18.18
N LEU A 74 1.74 -2.05 -17.51
CA LEU A 74 1.48 -0.75 -18.12
C LEU A 74 2.77 -0.08 -18.61
N GLY A 75 3.85 -0.17 -17.82
CA GLY A 75 5.16 0.32 -18.22
C GLY A 75 5.73 -0.44 -19.43
N ALA A 76 5.53 -1.76 -19.48
CA ALA A 76 5.96 -2.59 -20.62
C ALA A 76 5.19 -2.27 -21.91
N LEU A 77 3.98 -1.70 -21.84
CA LEU A 77 3.20 -1.30 -23.02
C LEU A 77 3.75 -0.05 -23.73
N GLN A 78 4.48 0.82 -23.02
CA GLN A 78 5.03 2.07 -23.57
C GLN A 78 5.88 1.88 -24.85
N PRO A 79 6.89 1.00 -24.90
CA PRO A 79 7.67 0.78 -26.13
C PRO A 79 6.84 0.25 -27.30
N PHE A 80 5.76 -0.50 -27.05
CA PHE A 80 4.88 -0.97 -28.10
C PHE A 80 4.11 0.17 -28.77
N PHE A 81 3.66 1.18 -28.01
CA PHE A 81 3.02 2.35 -28.61
C PHE A 81 3.97 3.09 -29.55
N ILE A 82 5.24 3.26 -29.15
CA ILE A 82 6.27 3.88 -29.99
C ILE A 82 6.45 3.06 -31.27
N MET A 83 6.62 1.74 -31.14
CA MET A 83 6.78 0.83 -32.28
C MET A 83 5.57 0.87 -33.22
N SER A 84 4.35 0.94 -32.68
CA SER A 84 3.12 1.05 -33.46
C SER A 84 3.02 2.36 -34.24
N VAL A 85 3.51 3.47 -33.68
CA VAL A 85 3.56 4.75 -34.42
C VAL A 85 4.46 4.62 -35.64
N TYR A 86 5.64 4.03 -35.49
CA TYR A 86 6.58 3.82 -36.60
C TYR A 86 6.04 2.85 -37.65
N ASN A 87 5.52 1.70 -37.22
CA ASN A 87 5.12 0.63 -38.14
C ASN A 87 3.75 0.86 -38.79
N PHE A 88 2.81 1.49 -38.09
CA PHE A 88 1.44 1.67 -38.59
C PHE A 88 1.12 3.11 -38.95
N ALA A 89 1.30 4.07 -38.03
CA ALA A 89 0.84 5.44 -38.27
C ALA A 89 1.64 6.12 -39.41
N LEU A 90 2.97 5.95 -39.43
CA LEU A 90 3.80 6.50 -40.50
C LEU A 90 3.61 5.75 -41.83
N THR A 91 3.60 4.41 -41.79
CA THR A 91 3.45 3.59 -43.00
C THR A 91 2.09 3.77 -43.68
N SER A 92 1.01 3.93 -42.92
CA SER A 92 -0.33 4.17 -43.46
C SER A 92 -0.62 5.64 -43.80
N SER A 93 0.29 6.57 -43.46
CA SER A 93 0.10 8.03 -43.58
C SER A 93 -1.23 8.53 -42.99
N SER A 94 -1.77 7.82 -41.99
CA SER A 94 -3.08 8.11 -41.42
C SER A 94 -2.97 8.90 -40.13
N GLN A 95 -3.41 10.16 -40.18
CA GLN A 95 -3.47 11.04 -39.00
C GLN A 95 -4.46 10.52 -37.95
N ALA A 96 -5.56 9.90 -38.38
CA ALA A 96 -6.54 9.33 -37.46
C ALA A 96 -5.94 8.21 -36.60
N THR A 97 -5.14 7.32 -37.19
CA THR A 97 -4.46 6.24 -36.46
C THR A 97 -3.44 6.80 -35.47
N LEU A 98 -2.73 7.87 -35.84
CA LEU A 98 -1.80 8.55 -34.95
C LEU A 98 -2.49 9.15 -33.73
N TYR A 99 -3.63 9.82 -33.91
CA TYR A 99 -4.41 10.39 -32.80
C TYR A 99 -4.94 9.31 -31.85
N TRP A 100 -5.42 8.19 -32.38
CA TRP A 100 -5.86 7.07 -31.54
C TRP A 100 -4.71 6.47 -30.73
N LEU A 101 -3.56 6.21 -31.36
CA LEU A 101 -2.39 5.65 -30.68
C LEU A 101 -1.85 6.58 -29.58
N THR A 102 -1.78 7.89 -29.86
CA THR A 102 -1.32 8.87 -28.88
C THR A 102 -2.31 9.03 -27.72
N LEU A 103 -3.62 9.03 -27.98
CA LEU A 103 -4.64 9.07 -26.95
C LEU A 103 -4.56 7.85 -26.02
N PHE A 104 -4.40 6.64 -26.57
CA PHE A 104 -4.21 5.43 -25.75
C PHE A 104 -2.91 5.49 -24.94
N ALA A 105 -1.81 5.98 -25.51
CA ALA A 105 -0.55 6.13 -24.79
C ALA A 105 -0.69 7.09 -23.59
N VAL A 106 -1.40 8.21 -23.76
CA VAL A 106 -1.67 9.17 -22.68
C VAL A 106 -2.53 8.54 -21.58
N ILE A 107 -3.58 7.81 -21.93
CA ILE A 107 -4.44 7.12 -20.96
C ILE A 107 -3.65 6.08 -20.16
N VAL A 108 -2.81 5.29 -20.83
CA VAL A 108 -1.96 4.29 -20.17
C VAL A 108 -0.96 4.96 -19.23
N GLY A 109 -0.30 6.04 -19.66
CA GLY A 109 0.62 6.79 -18.81
C GLY A 109 -0.06 7.40 -17.58
N PHE A 110 -1.28 7.94 -17.74
CA PHE A 110 -2.05 8.48 -16.61
C PHE A 110 -2.50 7.37 -15.64
N SER A 111 -2.91 6.23 -16.19
CA SER A 111 -3.29 5.05 -15.39
C SER A 111 -2.09 4.53 -14.59
N GLU A 112 -0.92 4.42 -15.22
CA GLU A 112 0.32 4.03 -14.55
C GLU A 112 0.68 4.98 -13.41
N TYR A 113 0.58 6.29 -13.64
CA TYR A 113 0.80 7.30 -12.59
C TYR A 113 -0.18 7.14 -11.43
N PHE A 114 -1.46 6.92 -11.73
CA PHE A 114 -2.50 6.70 -10.72
C PHE A 114 -2.21 5.45 -9.86
N PHE A 115 -1.89 4.32 -10.48
CA PHE A 115 -1.54 3.09 -9.75
C PHE A 115 -0.24 3.23 -8.96
N LYS A 116 0.77 3.93 -9.49
CA LYS A 116 1.99 4.27 -8.72
C LYS A 116 1.67 5.12 -7.50
N LYS A 117 0.78 6.10 -7.63
CA LYS A 117 0.35 6.94 -6.51
C LYS A 117 -0.42 6.16 -5.45
N MET A 118 -1.32 5.25 -5.87
CA MET A 118 -2.01 4.35 -4.93
C MET A 118 -1.03 3.50 -4.13
N ARG A 119 0.06 3.01 -4.76
CA ARG A 119 1.09 2.21 -4.10
C ARG A 119 1.77 2.95 -2.94
N VAL A 120 1.97 4.26 -3.07
CA VAL A 120 2.67 5.10 -2.09
C VAL A 120 1.76 5.46 -0.91
N ASN A 121 0.44 5.43 -1.12
CA ASN A 121 -0.56 5.73 -0.08
C ASN A 121 -1.00 4.50 0.72
N ILE A 122 -0.58 3.29 0.32
CA ILE A 122 -0.72 2.04 1.09
C ILE A 122 0.52 1.89 1.96
#